data_AF-A0A954XXX0-F1
#
_entry.id   AF-A0A954XXX0-F1
#
_cell.length_a   1.000
_cell.length_b   1.000
_cell.length_c   1.000
_cell.angle_alpha   90.00
_cell.angle_beta   90.00
_cell.angle_gamma   90.00
#
_symmetry.space_group_name_H-M   'P 1'
#
loop_
_entity.id
_entity.type
_entity.pdbx_description
1 polymer ?
#
loop_
_entity_poly.entity_id
_entity_poly.type
_entity_poly.pdbx_seq_one_letter_code
_entity_poly.pdbx_strand_id
1 'polypeptide(L)' 'MSHRELTAAVAAATGESSCTIRALGFGLADPALPDYDPEPYAGAGYLDWDEVQDQRHALWND' A
#
# COMPACT_ATOMS: atom_id res chain seq x y z
N MET A 1 -2.37 4.31 -23.72
CA MET A 1 -2.90 4.98 -22.51
C MET A 1 -1.77 5.21 -21.54
N SER A 2 -1.69 6.40 -20.98
CA SER A 2 -0.78 6.76 -19.89
C SER A 2 -1.37 6.41 -18.53
N HIS A 3 -0.53 6.32 -17.50
CA HIS A 3 -1.01 6.08 -16.13
C HIS A 3 -1.98 7.16 -15.66
N ARG A 4 -1.80 8.41 -16.11
CA ARG A 4 -2.70 9.53 -15.78
C ARG A 4 -4.09 9.34 -16.36
N GLU A 5 -4.19 8.87 -17.60
CA GLU A 5 -5.46 8.56 -18.26
C GLU A 5 -6.16 7.38 -17.58
N LEU A 6 -5.40 6.36 -17.18
CA LEU A 6 -5.93 5.22 -16.41
C LEU A 6 -6.46 5.67 -15.04
N THR A 7 -5.72 6.50 -14.30
CA THR A 7 -6.19 7.04 -13.02
C THR A 7 -7.49 7.82 -13.17
N ALA A 8 -7.61 8.63 -14.23
CA ALA A 8 -8.84 9.38 -14.50
C ALA A 8 -10.01 8.46 -14.84
N ALA A 9 -9.78 7.41 -15.63
CA ALA A 9 -10.79 6.41 -15.97
C ALA A 9 -11.26 5.62 -14.74
N VAL A 10 -10.33 5.19 -13.88
CA VAL A 10 -10.65 4.48 -12.63
C VAL A 10 -11.45 5.39 -11.70
N ALA A 11 -11.01 6.63 -11.49
CA ALA A 11 -11.75 7.62 -10.69
C ALA A 11 -13.18 7.85 -11.21
N ALA A 12 -13.35 7.97 -12.53
CA ALA A 12 -14.67 8.10 -13.13
C ALA A 12 -15.56 6.85 -12.94
N ALA A 13 -14.98 5.66 -13.00
CA ALA A 13 -15.70 4.40 -12.86
C ALA A 13 -16.10 4.10 -11.40
N THR A 14 -15.24 4.44 -10.42
CA THR A 14 -15.52 4.21 -8.99
C THR A 14 -16.27 5.36 -8.33
N GLY A 15 -16.30 6.54 -8.95
CA GLY A 15 -16.85 7.77 -8.36
C GLY A 15 -15.92 8.41 -7.33
N GLU A 16 -14.69 7.89 -7.17
CA GLU A 16 -13.70 8.44 -6.25
C GLU A 16 -12.87 9.56 -6.88
N SER A 17 -12.17 10.33 -6.05
CA SER A 17 -11.27 11.36 -6.55
C SER A 17 -9.98 10.75 -7.14
N SER A 18 -9.38 11.40 -8.13
CA SER A 18 -8.06 11.00 -8.66
C SER A 18 -6.95 11.03 -7.60
N CYS A 19 -7.10 11.83 -6.53
CA CYS A 19 -6.17 11.83 -5.40
C CYS A 19 -6.27 10.52 -4.62
N THR A 20 -7.50 10.09 -4.32
CA THR A 20 -7.81 8.83 -3.64
C THR A 20 -7.24 7.64 -4.41
N ILE A 21 -7.51 7.56 -5.72
CA ILE A 21 -7.01 6.47 -6.57
C ILE A 21 -5.47 6.41 -6.60
N ARG A 22 -4.77 7.56 -6.58
CA ARG A 22 -3.30 7.57 -6.51
C ARG A 22 -2.76 7.13 -5.16
N ALA A 23 -3.45 7.50 -4.08
CA ALA A 23 -3.04 7.13 -2.72
C ALA A 23 -3.21 5.63 -2.47
N LEU A 24 -4.30 5.04 -2.97
CA LEU A 24 -4.56 3.61 -2.89
C LEU A 24 -3.67 2.81 -3.86
N GLY A 25 -3.43 3.35 -5.05
CA GLY A 25 -2.74 2.64 -6.12
C GLY A 25 -3.63 1.57 -6.77
N PHE A 26 -3.25 1.14 -7.97
CA PHE A 26 -3.88 0.02 -8.67
C PHE A 26 -2.95 -0.54 -9.73
N GLY A 27 -3.16 -1.81 -10.10
CA GLY A 27 -2.49 -2.47 -11.21
C GLY A 27 -3.49 -2.90 -12.28
N LEU A 28 -2.99 -3.16 -13.49
CA LEU A 28 -3.77 -3.85 -14.52
C LEU A 28 -3.48 -5.35 -14.42
N ALA A 29 -4.54 -6.15 -14.32
CA ALA A 29 -4.41 -7.60 -14.36
C ALA A 29 -4.00 -8.05 -15.76
N ASP A 30 -3.01 -8.93 -15.85
CA ASP A 30 -2.66 -9.62 -17.09
C ASP A 30 -3.55 -10.88 -17.23
N PRO A 31 -4.39 -10.98 -18.26
CA PRO A 31 -5.24 -12.16 -18.47
C PRO A 31 -4.48 -13.47 -18.66
N ALA A 32 -3.21 -13.41 -19.09
CA ALA A 32 -2.35 -14.59 -19.20
C ALA A 32 -1.81 -15.07 -17.84
N LEU A 33 -1.91 -14.24 -16.81
CA LEU A 33 -1.43 -14.50 -15.46
C LEU A 33 -2.54 -14.21 -14.43
N PRO A 34 -3.63 -15.00 -14.42
CA PRO A 34 -4.79 -14.77 -13.56
C PRO A 34 -4.45 -14.83 -12.05
N ASP A 35 -3.41 -15.59 -11.69
CA ASP A 35 -2.96 -15.76 -10.31
C ASP A 35 -1.81 -14.81 -9.95
N TYR A 36 -1.60 -13.74 -10.72
CA TYR A 36 -0.60 -12.73 -10.39
C TYR A 36 -1.06 -11.89 -9.19
N ASP A 37 -0.56 -12.25 -8.02
CA ASP A 37 -0.67 -11.46 -6.79
C ASP A 37 0.69 -10.81 -6.49
N PRO A 38 0.88 -9.51 -6.79
CA PRO A 38 2.10 -8.82 -6.41
C PRO A 38 2.10 -8.67 -4.88
N GLU A 39 2.70 -9.64 -4.18
CA GLU A 39 2.94 -9.52 -2.75
C GLU A 39 3.62 -8.18 -2.44
N PRO A 40 3.17 -7.44 -1.40
CA PRO A 40 3.80 -6.18 -1.03
C PRO A 40 5.28 -6.44 -0.72
N TYR A 41 6.16 -5.79 -1.48
CA TYR A 41 7.62 -6.01 -1.48
C TYR A 41 8.28 -5.74 -0.12
N ALA A 42 7.62 -4.96 0.74
CA ALA A 42 8.03 -4.78 2.12
C ALA A 42 7.44 -5.92 2.96
N GLY A 43 8.23 -6.99 3.14
CA GLY A 43 7.96 -7.91 4.24
C GLY A 43 7.75 -7.10 5.50
N ALA A 44 6.63 -7.32 6.19
CA ALA A 44 6.36 -6.64 7.45
C ALA A 44 7.59 -6.82 8.34
N GLY A 45 8.23 -5.72 8.72
CA GLY A 45 9.39 -5.77 9.61
C GLY A 45 9.00 -6.57 10.85
N TYR A 46 9.82 -7.55 11.21
CA TYR A 46 9.61 -8.29 12.45
C TYR A 46 9.67 -7.30 13.62
N LEU A 47 8.57 -7.15 14.34
CA LEU A 47 8.51 -6.31 15.52
C LEU A 47 8.83 -7.17 16.73
N ASP A 48 9.98 -6.91 17.36
CA ASP A 48 10.29 -7.46 18.67
C ASP A 48 9.54 -6.65 19.73
N TRP A 49 8.52 -7.27 20.33
CA TRP A 49 7.71 -6.61 21.36
C TRP A 49 8.50 -6.34 22.63
N ASP A 50 9.51 -7.15 22.95
CA ASP A 50 10.33 -6.95 24.14
C ASP A 50 11.20 -5.69 23.97
N GLU A 51 11.80 -5.53 22.79
CA GLU A 51 12.58 -4.32 22.45
C GLU A 51 11.73 -3.04 22.53
N VAL A 52 10.49 -3.08 22.02
CA VAL A 52 9.56 -1.94 22.06
C VAL A 52 9.19 -1.58 23.51
N GLN A 53 8.99 -2.56 24.39
CA GLN A 53 8.70 -2.30 25.81
C GLN A 53 9.90 -1.69 26.51
N ASP A 54 11.11 -2.20 26.25
CA ASP A 54 12.35 -1.69 26.84
C ASP A 54 12.60 -0.23 26.44
N GLN A 55 12.45 0.10 25.15
CA GLN A 55 12.53 1.48 24.67
C GLN A 55 11.49 2.39 25.33
N ARG A 56 10.25 1.92 25.50
CA ARG A 56 9.19 2.69 26.15
C ARG A 56 9.47 2.95 27.63
N HIS A 57 10.05 1.98 28.33
CA HIS A 57 10.43 2.14 29.74
C HIS A 57 11.66 3.03 29.91
N ALA A 58 12.64 2.96 29.00
CA ALA A 58 13.81 3.84 29.00
C ALA A 58 13.42 5.31 28.78
N LEU A 59 12.44 5.58 27.91
CA LEU A 59 11.93 6.93 27.64
C LEU A 59 11.08 7.54 28.77
N TRP A 60 10.60 6.72 29.72
CA TRP A 60 9.77 7.18 30.85
C TRP A 60 10.58 7.41 32.13
N ASN A 61 11.84 6.95 32.16
CA ASN A 61 12.73 7.03 33.31
C ASN A 61 13.80 8.15 33.20
N ASP A 62 13.62 9.07 32.25
CA ASP A 62 14.40 10.31 32.04
C ASP A 62 13.48 11.53 32.23
#